data_AF-A0A349N7X4-F1
#
_entry.id   AF-A0A349N7X4-F1
#
_cell.length_a   1.000
_cell.length_b   1.000
_cell.length_c   1.000
_cell.angle_alpha   90.00
_cell.angle_beta   90.00
_cell.angle_gamma   90.00
#
_symmetry.space_group_name_H-M   'P 1'
#
loop_
_entity.id
_entity.type
_entity.pdbx_description
1 polymer ?
#
loop_
_entity_poly.entity_id
_entity_poly.type
_entity_poly.pdbx_seq_one_letter_code
_entity_poly.pdbx_strand_id
1 'polypeptide(L)'
;MSEQEVNSQDQLNESPAPEVKTDEGGMSALNKAVITAVVLLGIVLLIQFMGGDEAAPPVATTDLSAASGADESVAVESTSDNVAILDRDADSDVVTVGGIERRGEGRHFFTTIKVPAGAETLYLSGSGASPLEDGSWGDMEQQVVDTFESFKQTLEQQGWSMSDIVQVRAFAVSDEFGYLDFEGFNRGYRKFFGTEENPLKPVRTFVEIQGLVVPGWLVEIEIRAARMPK
;
A
#
# COMPACT_ATOMS: atom_id res chain seq x y z
N MET A 1 -63.68 -48.78 42.42
CA MET A 1 -65.01 -48.55 41.83
C MET A 1 -64.93 -47.21 41.12
N SER A 2 -64.95 -47.06 39.80
CA SER A 2 -65.16 -47.99 38.68
C SER A 2 -64.65 -47.31 37.39
N GLU A 3 -64.09 -48.14 36.49
CA GLU A 3 -64.19 -48.12 35.00
C GLU A 3 -64.02 -46.78 34.26
N GLN A 4 -62.92 -46.56 33.51
CA GLN A 4 -62.57 -47.10 32.18
C GLN A 4 -63.52 -46.63 31.06
N GLU A 5 -63.01 -45.86 30.10
CA GLU A 5 -63.21 -46.13 28.68
C GLU A 5 -62.18 -45.39 27.82
N VAL A 6 -61.45 -46.17 27.03
CA VAL A 6 -60.63 -45.76 25.88
C VAL A 6 -61.48 -46.09 24.65
N ASN A 7 -61.60 -45.17 23.68
CA ASN A 7 -61.89 -45.56 22.31
C ASN A 7 -61.23 -44.62 21.30
N SER A 8 -60.42 -45.24 20.44
CA SER A 8 -59.79 -44.72 19.24
C SER A 8 -60.80 -44.51 18.12
N GLN A 9 -60.58 -43.52 17.24
CA GLN A 9 -60.51 -43.75 15.79
C GLN A 9 -60.16 -42.47 15.00
N ASP A 10 -59.26 -42.67 14.04
CA ASP A 10 -59.14 -42.03 12.73
C ASP A 10 -59.21 -40.51 12.63
N GLN A 11 -58.03 -39.88 12.53
CA GLN A 11 -57.85 -38.74 11.63
C GLN A 11 -56.63 -39.01 10.76
N LEU A 12 -56.90 -39.00 9.47
CA LEU A 12 -56.07 -39.47 8.39
C LEU A 12 -54.89 -38.54 8.10
N ASN A 13 -53.83 -39.19 7.66
CA ASN A 13 -52.61 -38.68 7.07
C ASN A 13 -52.87 -37.72 5.89
N GLU A 14 -52.47 -36.45 6.02
CA GLU A 14 -52.16 -35.59 4.87
C GLU A 14 -50.72 -35.06 5.02
N SER A 15 -49.81 -35.66 4.26
CA SER A 15 -48.48 -35.10 4.00
C SER A 15 -48.63 -33.91 3.03
N PRO A 16 -47.96 -32.77 3.25
CA PRO A 16 -47.98 -31.68 2.28
C PRO A 16 -47.28 -32.11 0.98
N ALA A 17 -47.94 -31.83 -0.14
CA ALA A 17 -47.46 -32.07 -1.50
C ALA A 17 -46.13 -31.33 -1.78
N PRO A 18 -45.27 -31.86 -2.67
CA PRO A 18 -44.03 -31.19 -3.04
C PRO A 18 -44.32 -29.96 -3.90
N GLU A 19 -43.79 -28.80 -3.50
CA GLU A 19 -43.76 -27.60 -4.32
C GLU A 19 -42.97 -27.85 -5.61
N VAL A 20 -43.65 -27.69 -6.75
CA VAL A 20 -43.04 -27.70 -8.08
C VAL A 20 -42.27 -26.41 -8.26
N LYS A 21 -40.93 -26.49 -8.23
CA LYS A 21 -40.06 -25.39 -8.66
C LYS A 21 -40.23 -25.19 -10.16
N THR A 22 -40.66 -23.99 -10.55
CA THR A 22 -40.57 -23.49 -11.92
C THR A 22 -39.10 -23.31 -12.29
N ASP A 23 -38.62 -24.09 -13.25
CA ASP A 23 -37.30 -23.99 -13.85
C ASP A 23 -37.25 -22.73 -14.74
N GLU A 24 -36.78 -21.61 -14.19
CA GLU A 24 -36.34 -20.49 -15.02
C GLU A 24 -35.05 -20.91 -15.71
N GLY A 25 -35.11 -21.08 -17.03
CA GLY A 25 -34.00 -21.48 -17.90
C GLY A 25 -32.80 -20.54 -17.82
N GLY A 26 -31.99 -20.70 -16.78
CA GLY A 26 -30.67 -20.09 -16.63
C GLY A 26 -29.63 -21.01 -17.27
N MET A 27 -28.88 -20.48 -18.25
CA MET A 27 -27.75 -21.21 -18.83
C MET A 27 -26.84 -21.74 -17.73
N SER A 28 -26.58 -23.06 -17.76
CA SER A 28 -25.66 -23.75 -16.84
C SER A 28 -24.37 -22.95 -16.66
N ALA A 29 -23.83 -22.93 -15.43
CA ALA A 29 -22.56 -22.27 -15.12
C ALA A 29 -21.43 -22.70 -16.09
N LEU A 30 -21.52 -23.92 -16.62
CA LEU A 30 -20.62 -24.43 -17.65
C LEU A 30 -20.76 -23.67 -18.98
N ASN A 31 -21.98 -23.36 -19.43
CA ASN A 31 -22.23 -22.61 -20.65
C ASN A 31 -21.78 -21.15 -20.51
N LYS A 32 -21.92 -20.55 -19.32
CA LYS A 32 -21.39 -19.21 -19.04
C LYS A 32 -19.86 -19.19 -19.11
N ALA A 33 -19.19 -20.14 -18.47
CA ALA A 33 -17.73 -20.23 -18.48
C ALA A 33 -17.17 -20.43 -19.90
N VAL A 34 -17.83 -21.27 -20.73
CA VAL A 34 -17.43 -21.49 -22.12
C VAL A 34 -17.60 -20.22 -22.97
N ILE A 35 -18.71 -19.49 -22.82
CA ILE A 35 -18.92 -18.23 -23.56
C ILE A 35 -17.86 -17.19 -23.15
N THR A 36 -17.59 -17.02 -21.86
CA THR A 36 -16.56 -16.08 -21.37
C THR A 36 -15.17 -16.43 -21.90
N ALA A 37 -14.81 -17.72 -21.94
CA ALA A 37 -13.53 -18.17 -22.47
C ALA A 37 -13.38 -17.90 -23.97
N VAL A 38 -14.44 -18.10 -24.77
CA VAL A 38 -14.42 -17.85 -26.22
C VAL A 38 -14.31 -16.34 -26.52
N VAL A 39 -14.97 -15.49 -25.74
CA VAL A 39 -14.88 -14.02 -25.90
C VAL A 39 -13.46 -13.52 -25.58
N LEU A 40 -12.84 -13.98 -24.50
CA LEU A 40 -11.47 -13.61 -24.14
C LEU A 40 -10.47 -14.08 -25.20
N LEU A 41 -10.62 -15.30 -25.73
CA LEU A 41 -9.78 -15.81 -26.81
C LEU A 41 -9.91 -14.97 -28.08
N GLY A 42 -11.13 -14.53 -28.41
CA GLY A 42 -11.39 -13.64 -29.54
C GLY A 42 -10.70 -12.28 -29.42
N ILE A 43 -10.71 -11.68 -28.22
CA ILE A 43 -10.03 -10.40 -27.95
C ILE A 43 -8.51 -10.54 -28.08
N VAL A 44 -7.93 -11.63 -27.55
CA VAL A 44 -6.49 -11.90 -27.67
C VAL A 44 -6.07 -12.09 -29.12
N LEU A 45 -6.85 -12.84 -29.91
CA LEU A 45 -6.60 -13.03 -31.35
C LEU A 45 -6.69 -11.71 -32.13
N LEU A 46 -7.60 -10.80 -31.74
CA LEU A 46 -7.74 -9.47 -32.34
C LEU A 46 -6.51 -8.59 -32.07
N ILE A 47 -5.95 -8.64 -30.86
CA ILE A 47 -4.73 -7.91 -30.50
C ILE A 47 -3.53 -8.44 -31.31
N GLN A 48 -3.41 -9.76 -31.49
CA GLN A 48 -2.33 -10.35 -32.28
C GLN A 48 -2.45 -10.11 -33.79
N PHE A 49 -3.65 -9.86 -34.31
CA PHE A 49 -3.88 -9.49 -35.71
C PHE A 49 -3.67 -7.99 -36.01
N MET A 50 -3.68 -7.12 -34.99
CA MET A 50 -3.54 -5.66 -35.16
C MET A 50 -2.14 -5.12 -34.78
N GLY A 51 -1.28 -5.92 -34.15
CA GLY A 51 0.09 -5.53 -33.77
C GLY A 51 1.14 -5.96 -34.78
N GLY A 52 1.27 -5.24 -35.90
CA GLY A 52 2.38 -5.40 -36.85
C GLY A 52 3.68 -4.79 -36.32
N ASP A 53 4.75 -5.59 -36.37
CA ASP A 53 6.14 -5.29 -35.97
C ASP A 53 6.75 -4.20 -36.89
N GLU A 54 7.13 -3.04 -36.34
CA GLU A 54 7.85 -2.00 -37.08
C GLU A 54 9.30 -1.88 -36.57
N ALA A 55 10.21 -2.37 -37.41
CA ALA A 55 11.66 -2.36 -37.22
C ALA A 55 12.24 -0.94 -37.29
N ALA A 56 13.10 -0.59 -36.32
CA ALA A 56 13.85 0.66 -36.30
C ALA A 56 14.90 0.74 -37.44
N PRO A 57 15.06 1.90 -38.12
CA PRO A 57 16.12 2.09 -39.11
C PRO A 57 17.45 2.60 -38.49
N PRO A 58 18.58 2.45 -39.20
CA PRO A 58 19.92 2.42 -38.61
C PRO A 58 20.59 3.78 -38.43
N VAL A 59 21.48 3.80 -37.44
CA VAL A 59 22.46 4.86 -37.10
C VAL A 59 23.45 5.06 -38.25
N ALA A 60 23.63 6.30 -38.69
CA ALA A 60 24.72 6.72 -39.57
C ALA A 60 25.61 7.74 -38.86
N THR A 61 26.90 7.41 -38.74
CA THR A 61 27.99 8.25 -38.25
C THR A 61 28.59 9.07 -39.38
N THR A 62 28.85 10.36 -39.18
CA THR A 62 29.99 11.06 -39.82
C THR A 62 30.34 12.34 -39.05
N ASP A 63 31.65 12.56 -38.93
CA ASP A 63 32.35 13.53 -38.07
C ASP A 63 32.68 14.89 -38.73
N LEU A 64 32.82 15.89 -37.86
CA LEU A 64 33.66 17.13 -37.85
C LEU A 64 33.65 18.16 -39.00
N SER A 65 33.33 19.44 -38.66
CA SER A 65 34.33 20.52 -38.48
C SER A 65 33.76 21.96 -38.41
N ALA A 66 34.06 22.65 -37.30
CA ALA A 66 34.34 24.08 -37.01
C ALA A 66 33.69 25.26 -37.79
N ALA A 67 33.10 26.24 -37.07
CA ALA A 67 33.70 27.57 -36.81
C ALA A 67 32.76 28.54 -36.04
N SER A 68 33.42 29.40 -35.26
CA SER A 68 33.03 30.59 -34.47
C SER A 68 31.84 31.46 -34.89
N GLY A 69 31.17 32.05 -33.89
CA GLY A 69 30.44 33.33 -34.03
C GLY A 69 29.49 33.59 -32.86
N ALA A 70 29.71 34.68 -32.14
CA ALA A 70 28.89 35.11 -31.00
C ALA A 70 27.66 35.92 -31.44
N ASP A 71 26.63 35.84 -30.58
CA ASP A 71 25.67 36.88 -30.18
C ASP A 71 24.19 36.81 -30.66
N GLU A 72 23.35 37.09 -29.66
CA GLU A 72 21.94 37.50 -29.59
C GLU A 72 20.76 36.56 -29.96
N SER A 73 20.12 36.09 -28.87
CA SER A 73 18.69 36.10 -28.55
C SER A 73 17.63 35.72 -29.60
N VAL A 74 16.97 34.57 -29.38
CA VAL A 74 15.50 34.48 -29.42
C VAL A 74 15.06 33.46 -28.36
N ALA A 75 14.18 33.89 -27.47
CA ALA A 75 13.54 33.05 -26.45
C ALA A 75 12.70 31.94 -27.09
N VAL A 76 12.83 30.71 -26.56
CA VAL A 76 11.77 29.70 -26.61
C VAL A 76 11.66 29.11 -25.21
N GLU A 77 10.56 29.46 -24.55
CA GLU A 77 10.12 28.81 -23.33
C GLU A 77 9.87 27.32 -23.60
N SER A 78 10.44 26.46 -22.75
CA SER A 78 9.90 25.11 -22.55
C SER A 78 9.82 24.87 -21.05
N THR A 79 8.58 24.75 -20.60
CA THR A 79 8.13 24.68 -19.21
C THR A 79 8.30 23.26 -18.68
N SER A 80 9.00 23.13 -17.55
CA SER A 80 8.75 22.24 -16.38
C SER A 80 8.47 20.74 -16.60
N ASP A 81 8.89 19.79 -15.77
CA ASP A 81 9.73 19.73 -14.56
C ASP A 81 9.75 18.24 -14.24
N ASN A 82 10.80 17.47 -14.60
CA ASN A 82 10.93 16.07 -14.15
C ASN A 82 12.37 15.51 -14.35
N VAL A 83 13.38 16.35 -14.21
CA VAL A 83 14.76 15.86 -14.04
C VAL A 83 15.36 16.60 -12.87
N ALA A 84 15.55 15.88 -11.75
CA ALA A 84 16.34 16.38 -10.64
C ALA A 84 17.77 16.60 -11.14
N ILE A 85 18.13 17.87 -11.35
CA ILE A 85 19.53 18.28 -11.44
C ILE A 85 20.08 18.13 -10.02
N LEU A 86 20.71 16.98 -9.73
CA LEU A 86 21.48 16.79 -8.51
C LEU A 86 22.81 17.53 -8.68
N ASP A 87 22.87 18.77 -8.19
CA ASP A 87 24.14 19.43 -7.95
C ASP A 87 24.83 18.68 -6.80
N ARG A 88 25.76 17.78 -7.17
CA ARG A 88 26.54 16.95 -6.24
C ARG A 88 27.67 17.75 -5.62
N ASP A 89 27.33 18.73 -4.80
CA ASP A 89 28.22 19.14 -3.72
C ASP A 89 27.87 18.31 -2.49
N ALA A 90 28.69 17.30 -2.21
CA ALA A 90 28.41 16.17 -1.31
C ALA A 90 28.17 16.50 0.19
N ASP A 91 28.21 17.78 0.56
CA ASP A 91 28.04 18.26 1.94
C ASP A 91 26.70 19.01 2.18
N SER A 92 25.90 19.32 1.16
CA SER A 92 24.61 20.02 1.33
C SER A 92 23.40 19.10 1.54
N ASP A 93 23.55 17.78 1.35
CA ASP A 93 22.47 16.77 1.43
C ASP A 93 22.60 15.87 2.68
N VAL A 94 23.16 16.39 3.78
CA VAL A 94 23.35 15.63 5.03
C VAL A 94 22.64 16.31 6.19
N VAL A 95 21.67 15.61 6.78
CA VAL A 95 21.02 16.02 8.02
C VAL A 95 21.60 15.20 9.17
N THR A 96 22.30 15.85 10.09
CA THR A 96 22.87 15.21 11.28
C THR A 96 22.17 15.69 12.54
N VAL A 97 21.46 14.78 13.21
CA VAL A 97 20.78 15.07 14.50
C VAL A 97 21.20 14.02 15.51
N GLY A 98 21.71 14.46 16.65
CA GLY A 98 22.20 13.56 17.70
C GLY A 98 23.30 12.61 17.21
N GLY A 99 24.15 13.03 16.25
CA GLY A 99 25.20 12.18 15.67
C GLY A 99 24.72 11.13 14.66
N ILE A 100 23.41 11.00 14.42
CA ILE A 100 22.85 10.14 13.37
C ILE A 100 22.77 10.94 12.07
N GLU A 101 23.48 10.46 11.04
CA GLU A 101 23.53 11.09 9.71
C GLU A 101 22.38 10.55 8.84
N ARG A 102 21.72 11.44 8.09
CA ARG A 102 20.65 11.11 7.13
C ARG A 102 20.95 11.78 5.79
N ARG A 103 20.75 11.07 4.67
CA ARG A 103 21.08 11.58 3.32
C ARG A 103 20.03 11.24 2.27
N GLY A 104 19.97 12.04 1.21
CA GLY A 104 19.05 11.87 0.09
C GLY A 104 17.61 11.99 0.56
N GLU A 105 17.23 13.19 0.98
CA GLU A 105 15.89 13.47 1.45
C GLU A 105 14.87 13.34 0.30
N GLY A 106 13.99 12.35 0.38
CA GLY A 106 12.84 12.21 -0.50
C GLY A 106 11.55 12.73 0.13
N ARG A 107 10.45 12.66 -0.60
CA ARG A 107 9.13 13.11 -0.10
C ARG A 107 8.69 12.41 1.19
N HIS A 108 9.07 11.14 1.38
CA HIS A 108 8.56 10.29 2.47
C HIS A 108 9.65 9.60 3.32
N PHE A 109 10.91 9.65 2.90
CA PHE A 109 12.01 8.91 3.53
C PHE A 109 13.34 9.59 3.23
N PHE A 110 14.38 9.27 4.01
CA PHE A 110 15.77 9.44 3.57
C PHE A 110 16.24 8.17 2.88
N THR A 111 17.04 8.32 1.82
CA THR A 111 17.62 7.15 1.11
C THR A 111 18.56 6.35 2.00
N THR A 112 19.29 7.00 2.89
CA THR A 112 20.17 6.35 3.86
C THR A 112 20.12 7.03 5.22
N ILE A 113 20.22 6.22 6.28
CA ILE A 113 20.44 6.68 7.65
C ILE A 113 21.60 5.87 8.22
N LYS A 114 22.63 6.56 8.71
CA LYS A 114 23.80 5.98 9.34
C LYS A 114 23.74 6.22 10.84
N VAL A 115 23.53 5.14 11.58
CA VAL A 115 23.56 5.14 13.04
C VAL A 115 25.01 4.90 13.51
N PRO A 116 25.61 5.82 14.29
CA PRO A 116 26.99 5.69 14.74
C PRO A 116 27.13 4.61 15.82
N ALA A 117 28.38 4.20 16.08
CA ALA A 117 28.69 3.35 17.21
C ALA A 117 28.31 4.03 18.54
N GLY A 118 27.85 3.23 19.51
CA GLY A 118 27.45 3.72 20.84
C GLY A 118 26.01 4.23 20.92
N ALA A 119 25.25 4.23 19.83
CA ALA A 119 23.81 4.52 19.86
C ALA A 119 23.01 3.41 20.56
N GLU A 120 21.96 3.80 21.29
CA GLU A 120 20.91 2.90 21.75
C GLU A 120 20.00 2.55 20.57
N THR A 121 19.43 1.34 20.56
CA THR A 121 18.43 0.93 19.57
C THR A 121 17.23 0.31 20.27
N LEU A 122 16.04 0.69 19.84
CA LEU A 122 14.78 0.11 20.29
C LEU A 122 14.06 -0.53 19.09
N TYR A 123 13.62 -1.77 19.30
CA TYR A 123 12.87 -2.55 18.33
C TYR A 123 11.43 -2.65 18.82
N LEU A 124 10.48 -2.25 17.99
CA LEU A 124 9.08 -2.44 18.26
C LEU A 124 8.52 -3.48 17.31
N SER A 125 7.63 -4.33 17.82
CA SER A 125 6.99 -5.38 17.02
C SER A 125 6.08 -4.77 15.96
N GLY A 126 5.75 -5.58 14.95
CA GLY A 126 4.68 -5.26 14.01
C GLY A 126 3.37 -5.01 14.75
N SER A 127 2.72 -3.89 14.47
CA SER A 127 1.42 -3.52 15.02
C SER A 127 0.53 -2.99 13.90
N GLY A 128 -0.76 -3.27 14.00
CA GLY A 128 -1.80 -2.59 13.22
C GLY A 128 -2.69 -1.76 14.13
N ALA A 129 -3.80 -1.30 13.58
CA ALA A 129 -4.77 -0.48 14.29
C ALA A 129 -5.48 -1.27 15.40
N SER A 130 -6.17 -0.55 16.28
CA SER A 130 -7.21 -1.03 17.19
C SER A 130 -8.60 -0.91 16.51
N PRO A 131 -9.59 -1.73 16.90
CA PRO A 131 -10.94 -1.58 16.37
C PRO A 131 -11.60 -0.29 16.90
N LEU A 132 -12.44 0.32 16.07
CA LEU A 132 -13.30 1.43 16.43
C LEU A 132 -14.42 0.97 17.40
N GLU A 133 -15.13 1.92 18.00
CA GLU A 133 -16.21 1.65 18.98
C GLU A 133 -17.33 0.76 18.41
N ASP A 134 -17.59 0.84 17.10
CA ASP A 134 -18.58 0.02 16.40
C ASP A 134 -18.06 -1.38 16.01
N GLY A 135 -16.80 -1.68 16.35
CA GLY A 135 -16.13 -2.94 16.02
C GLY A 135 -15.55 -3.02 14.62
N SER A 136 -15.72 -1.99 13.78
CA SER A 136 -15.01 -1.89 12.50
C SER A 136 -13.56 -1.47 12.70
N TRP A 137 -12.72 -1.57 11.66
CA TRP A 137 -11.31 -1.16 11.72
C TRP A 137 -11.03 0.19 11.06
N GLY A 138 -12.04 0.79 10.41
CA GLY A 138 -11.86 2.02 9.63
C GLY A 138 -11.10 1.81 8.31
N ASP A 139 -10.87 2.93 7.62
CA ASP A 139 -10.12 2.98 6.35
C ASP A 139 -8.59 2.93 6.56
N MET A 140 -7.83 2.87 5.46
CA MET A 140 -6.38 2.79 5.49
C MET A 140 -5.74 3.97 6.24
N GLU A 141 -6.25 5.19 6.06
CA GLU A 141 -5.70 6.37 6.72
C GLU A 141 -5.94 6.30 8.23
N GLN A 142 -7.17 5.94 8.65
CA GLN A 142 -7.53 5.77 10.05
C GLN A 142 -6.65 4.72 10.72
N GLN A 143 -6.44 3.58 10.07
CA GLN A 143 -5.61 2.52 10.61
C GLN A 143 -4.14 2.93 10.77
N VAL A 144 -3.58 3.63 9.79
CA VAL A 144 -2.21 4.15 9.88
C VAL A 144 -2.06 5.17 11.00
N VAL A 145 -3.04 6.06 11.16
CA VAL A 145 -3.03 7.07 12.23
C VAL A 145 -3.07 6.41 13.60
N ASP A 146 -4.00 5.48 13.80
CA ASP A 146 -4.12 4.76 15.08
C ASP A 146 -2.85 3.96 15.42
N THR A 147 -2.27 3.28 14.41
CA THR A 147 -1.03 2.53 14.58
C THR A 147 0.13 3.43 15.00
N PHE A 148 0.31 4.59 14.36
CA PHE A 148 1.39 5.51 14.72
C PHE A 148 1.16 6.25 16.05
N GLU A 149 -0.08 6.56 16.43
CA GLU A 149 -0.38 7.06 17.78
C GLU A 149 -0.03 6.02 18.86
N SER A 150 -0.35 4.75 18.60
CA SER A 150 0.03 3.65 19.50
C SER A 150 1.55 3.52 19.64
N PHE A 151 2.31 3.68 18.55
CA PHE A 151 3.77 3.73 18.62
C PHE A 151 4.28 4.96 19.37
N LYS A 152 3.72 6.15 19.13
CA LYS A 152 4.08 7.37 19.84
C LYS A 152 3.92 7.16 21.35
N GLN A 153 2.77 6.67 21.79
CA GLN A 153 2.51 6.37 23.19
C GLN A 153 3.52 5.35 23.77
N THR A 154 3.79 4.27 23.04
CA THR A 154 4.73 3.21 23.48
C THR A 154 6.17 3.73 23.61
N LEU A 155 6.60 4.58 22.68
CA LEU A 155 7.91 5.22 22.70
C LEU A 155 8.02 6.17 23.89
N GLU A 156 7.03 7.04 24.08
CA GLU A 156 7.02 8.05 25.15
C GLU A 156 7.04 7.42 26.54
N GLN A 157 6.33 6.30 26.76
CA GLN A 157 6.38 5.55 28.02
C GLN A 157 7.78 5.02 28.37
N GLN A 158 8.62 4.79 27.36
CA GLN A 158 10.00 4.34 27.51
C GLN A 158 11.00 5.50 27.41
N GLY A 159 10.52 6.74 27.33
CA GLY A 159 11.32 7.95 27.22
C GLY A 159 11.95 8.16 25.84
N TRP A 160 11.42 7.53 24.79
CA TRP A 160 11.74 7.73 23.37
C TRP A 160 10.71 8.65 22.70
N SER A 161 10.97 9.06 21.47
CA SER A 161 10.11 9.94 20.68
C SER A 161 9.92 9.44 19.25
N MET A 162 8.89 9.95 18.55
CA MET A 162 8.68 9.66 17.13
C MET A 162 9.89 10.06 16.26
N SER A 163 10.63 11.10 16.65
CA SER A 163 11.83 11.58 15.94
C SER A 163 13.03 10.63 16.07
N ASP A 164 12.99 9.69 17.03
CA ASP A 164 14.01 8.65 17.18
C ASP A 164 13.81 7.49 16.19
N ILE A 165 12.65 7.40 15.51
CA ILE A 165 12.38 6.34 14.54
C ILE A 165 13.29 6.54 13.32
N VAL A 166 14.10 5.50 13.04
CA VAL A 166 15.02 5.47 11.90
C VAL A 166 14.57 4.55 10.78
N GLN A 167 13.65 3.61 11.05
CA GLN A 167 13.10 2.70 10.05
C GLN A 167 11.60 2.49 10.25
N VAL A 168 10.85 2.53 9.15
CA VAL A 168 9.46 2.08 9.05
C VAL A 168 9.37 1.01 7.96
N ARG A 169 8.73 -0.12 8.29
CA ARG A 169 8.35 -1.14 7.31
C ARG A 169 6.85 -1.37 7.41
N ALA A 170 6.15 -1.16 6.31
CA ALA A 170 4.71 -1.38 6.22
C ALA A 170 4.40 -2.56 5.30
N PHE A 171 3.52 -3.43 5.78
CA PHE A 171 2.93 -4.53 5.03
C PHE A 171 1.44 -4.23 4.89
N ALA A 172 0.99 -4.03 3.65
CA ALA A 172 -0.37 -3.59 3.37
C ALA A 172 -1.11 -4.62 2.53
N VAL A 173 -2.43 -4.65 2.66
CA VAL A 173 -3.31 -5.51 1.86
C VAL A 173 -4.20 -4.64 0.99
N SER A 174 -4.51 -5.13 -0.21
CA SER A 174 -5.55 -4.57 -1.07
C SER A 174 -6.95 -4.92 -0.54
N ASP A 175 -7.94 -4.12 -0.91
CA ASP A 175 -9.35 -4.43 -0.65
C ASP A 175 -9.85 -5.64 -1.47
N GLU A 176 -11.13 -6.00 -1.29
CA GLU A 176 -11.75 -7.12 -1.99
C GLU A 176 -11.81 -6.98 -3.52
N PHE A 177 -11.63 -5.76 -4.04
CA PHE A 177 -11.58 -5.46 -5.47
C PHE A 177 -10.15 -5.39 -6.01
N GLY A 178 -9.14 -5.64 -5.15
CA GLY A 178 -7.73 -5.57 -5.51
C GLY A 178 -7.17 -4.15 -5.53
N TYR A 179 -7.84 -3.19 -4.89
CA TYR A 179 -7.35 -1.83 -4.77
C TYR A 179 -6.54 -1.65 -3.47
N LEU A 180 -5.28 -1.24 -3.63
CA LEU A 180 -4.40 -0.84 -2.54
C LEU A 180 -4.48 0.66 -2.32
N ASP A 181 -5.00 1.11 -1.18
CA ASP A 181 -5.06 2.53 -0.84
C ASP A 181 -3.68 3.10 -0.40
N PHE A 182 -2.72 3.11 -1.31
CA PHE A 182 -1.37 3.62 -1.06
C PHE A 182 -1.37 5.11 -0.67
N GLU A 183 -2.27 5.91 -1.24
CA GLU A 183 -2.36 7.32 -0.88
C GLU A 183 -3.01 7.50 0.50
N GLY A 184 -3.99 6.68 0.88
CA GLY A 184 -4.52 6.63 2.26
C GLY A 184 -3.42 6.36 3.27
N PHE A 185 -2.54 5.38 2.99
CA PHE A 185 -1.38 5.14 3.84
C PHE A 185 -0.50 6.40 3.96
N ASN A 186 -0.21 7.04 2.83
CA ASN A 186 0.64 8.23 2.80
C ASN A 186 0.00 9.46 3.48
N ARG A 187 -1.32 9.63 3.42
CA ARG A 187 -2.04 10.70 4.15
C ARG A 187 -1.90 10.51 5.65
N GLY A 188 -2.08 9.29 6.16
CA GLY A 188 -1.85 8.98 7.58
C GLY A 188 -0.39 9.18 7.99
N TYR A 189 0.55 8.63 7.21
CA TYR A 189 1.99 8.70 7.48
C TYR A 189 2.52 10.14 7.60
N ARG A 190 2.09 11.05 6.71
CA ARG A 190 2.54 12.45 6.69
C ARG A 190 2.11 13.25 7.93
N LYS A 191 1.22 12.73 8.77
CA LYS A 191 0.87 13.35 10.05
C LYS A 191 1.97 13.20 11.11
N PHE A 192 2.88 12.23 10.94
CA PHE A 192 3.90 11.88 11.96
C PHE A 192 5.34 12.15 11.53
N PHE A 193 5.61 12.24 10.22
CA PHE A 193 6.96 12.38 9.68
C PHE A 193 7.02 13.43 8.58
N GLY A 194 8.11 14.20 8.55
CA GLY A 194 8.27 15.33 7.63
C GLY A 194 7.33 16.49 7.97
N THR A 195 6.87 16.57 9.22
CA THR A 195 6.07 17.68 9.75
C THR A 195 6.97 18.74 10.36
N GLU A 196 6.40 19.89 10.73
CA GLU A 196 7.14 20.90 11.50
C GLU A 196 7.58 20.38 12.88
N GLU A 197 6.74 19.57 13.53
CA GLU A 197 7.04 18.96 14.84
C GLU A 197 8.09 17.85 14.73
N ASN A 198 8.00 17.01 13.70
CA ASN A 198 8.95 15.95 13.42
C ASN A 198 9.40 15.98 11.95
N PRO A 199 10.43 16.77 11.61
CA PRO A 199 10.96 16.83 10.25
C PRO A 199 11.73 15.56 9.87
N LEU A 200 12.11 14.73 10.85
CA LEU A 200 12.98 13.57 10.65
C LEU A 200 12.19 12.38 10.11
N LYS A 201 12.27 12.18 8.80
CA LYS A 201 11.75 10.98 8.14
C LYS A 201 12.66 9.76 8.43
N PRO A 202 12.10 8.56 8.57
CA PRO A 202 12.88 7.32 8.62
C PRO A 202 13.27 6.83 7.22
N VAL A 203 14.09 5.78 7.12
CA VAL A 203 14.10 4.94 5.92
C VAL A 203 12.78 4.15 5.85
N ARG A 204 12.29 3.86 4.64
CA ARG A 204 10.95 3.29 4.47
C ARG A 204 10.90 2.12 3.50
N THR A 205 10.20 1.07 3.89
CA THR A 205 9.74 0.00 3.00
C THR A 205 8.22 -0.09 3.07
N PHE A 206 7.58 -0.27 1.92
CA PHE A 206 6.14 -0.50 1.81
C PHE A 206 5.93 -1.65 0.82
N VAL A 207 5.23 -2.70 1.25
CA VAL A 207 5.03 -3.91 0.45
C VAL A 207 3.56 -4.31 0.51
N GLU A 208 2.97 -4.58 -0.64
CA GLU A 208 1.68 -5.23 -0.73
C GLU A 208 1.84 -6.74 -0.52
N ILE A 209 1.01 -7.31 0.35
CA ILE A 209 0.99 -8.74 0.67
C ILE A 209 -0.42 -9.31 0.54
N GLN A 210 -0.54 -10.64 0.54
CA GLN A 210 -1.83 -11.32 0.35
C GLN A 210 -2.77 -11.18 1.55
N GLY A 211 -2.24 -11.06 2.77
CA GLY A 211 -3.06 -11.05 3.97
C GLY A 211 -2.26 -10.79 5.25
N LEU A 212 -2.96 -10.30 6.27
CA LEU A 212 -2.43 -10.04 7.61
C LEU A 212 -3.02 -11.03 8.63
N VAL A 213 -2.40 -11.12 9.80
CA VAL A 213 -2.81 -12.08 10.85
C VAL A 213 -4.17 -11.69 11.45
N VAL A 214 -4.44 -10.39 11.60
CA VAL A 214 -5.68 -9.90 12.20
C VAL A 214 -6.70 -9.58 11.10
N PRO A 215 -7.88 -10.23 11.11
CA PRO A 215 -8.93 -9.93 10.13
C PRO A 215 -9.39 -8.47 10.23
N GLY A 216 -9.39 -7.78 9.09
CA GLY A 216 -9.82 -6.38 8.96
C GLY A 216 -8.68 -5.35 9.04
N TRP A 217 -7.46 -5.76 9.41
CA TRP A 217 -6.29 -4.93 9.20
C TRP A 217 -6.02 -4.74 7.71
N LEU A 218 -5.80 -3.49 7.33
CA LEU A 218 -5.35 -3.06 6.03
C LEU A 218 -3.83 -2.87 5.99
N VAL A 219 -3.21 -2.68 7.17
CA VAL A 219 -1.77 -2.47 7.31
C VAL A 219 -1.25 -3.02 8.63
N GLU A 220 -0.04 -3.58 8.60
CA GLU A 220 0.79 -3.83 9.77
C GLU A 220 2.14 -3.12 9.58
N ILE A 221 2.60 -2.42 10.62
CA ILE A 221 3.79 -1.58 10.57
C ILE A 221 4.79 -2.07 11.62
N GLU A 222 6.04 -2.28 11.23
CA GLU A 222 7.19 -2.48 12.14
C GLU A 222 8.05 -1.21 12.14
N ILE A 223 8.52 -0.78 13.32
CA ILE A 223 9.45 0.34 13.44
C ILE A 223 10.73 -0.01 14.20
N ARG A 224 11.80 0.70 13.87
CA ARG A 224 13.04 0.70 14.66
C ARG A 224 13.43 2.13 14.99
N ALA A 225 13.80 2.36 16.24
CA ALA A 225 14.27 3.64 16.74
C ALA A 225 15.74 3.56 17.16
N ALA A 226 16.46 4.66 17.00
CA ALA A 226 17.84 4.77 17.43
C ALA A 226 18.14 6.20 17.91
N ARG A 227 18.95 6.32 18.95
CA ARG A 227 19.40 7.61 19.49
C ARG A 227 20.77 7.46 20.15
N MET A 228 21.47 8.57 20.32
CA MET A 228 22.63 8.55 21.22
C MET A 228 22.17 8.54 22.69
N PRO A 229 22.90 7.85 23.57
CA PRO A 229 22.65 7.92 25.01
C PRO A 229 22.60 9.37 25.49
N LYS A 230 21.73 9.63 26.47
CA LYS A 230 21.59 10.95 27.11
C LYS A 230 22.76 11.23 28.05
#